data_AF-A0A9E5TIY8-F1
#
_entry.id   AF-A0A9E5TIY8-F1
#
_cell.length_a   1.000
_cell.length_b   1.000
_cell.length_c   1.000
_cell.angle_alpha   90.00
_cell.angle_beta   90.00
_cell.angle_gamma   90.00
#
_symmetry.space_group_name_H-M   'P 1'
#
loop_
_entity.id
_entity.type
_entity.pdbx_description
1 polymer ?
#
loop_
_entity_poly.entity_id
_entity_poly.type
_entity_poly.pdbx_seq_one_letter_code
_entity_poly.pdbx_strand_id
1 'polypeptide(L)' 'MDYCNTAAVIKIEVHKNGQYFSTDYMLLYRFSEGWKIVSKVY' A
#
# COMPACT_ATOMS: atom_id res chain seq x y z
N MET A 1 -4.65 -14.49 3.81
CA MET A 1 -4.55 -13.05 4.13
C MET A 1 -3.78 -12.97 5.43
N ASP A 2 -2.49 -12.67 5.37
CA ASP A 2 -1.65 -12.57 6.56
C ASP A 2 -1.75 -11.13 7.07
N TYR A 3 -2.49 -10.93 8.16
CA TYR A 3 -2.58 -9.65 8.85
C TYR A 3 -1.88 -9.82 10.20
N CYS A 4 -0.64 -9.34 10.32
CA CYS A 4 -0.18 -8.92 11.64
C CYS A 4 -1.02 -7.69 11.99
N ASN A 5 -1.65 -7.67 13.17
CA ASN A 5 -2.61 -6.62 13.59
C ASN A 5 -2.05 -5.17 13.55
N THR A 6 -0.75 -5.04 13.29
CA THR A 6 0.02 -3.79 13.22
C THR A 6 0.66 -3.51 11.85
N ALA A 7 0.58 -4.42 10.88
CA ALA A 7 1.22 -4.28 9.57
C ALA A 7 0.32 -4.76 8.43
N ALA A 8 0.34 -4.02 7.33
CA ALA A 8 -0.44 -4.35 6.13
C ALA A 8 0.34 -4.02 4.86
N VAL A 9 -0.02 -4.71 3.77
CA VAL A 9 0.46 -4.43 2.42
C VAL A 9 -0.73 -4.13 1.53
N ILE A 10 -0.68 -3.04 0.78
CA ILE A 10 -1.70 -2.68 -0.21
C ILE A 10 -1.08 -2.77 -1.61
N LYS A 11 -1.81 -3.41 -2.53
CA LYS A 11 -1.52 -3.43 -3.96
C LYS A 11 -2.46 -2.43 -4.65
N ILE A 12 -1.92 -1.50 -5.42
CA ILE A 12 -2.71 -0.51 -6.18
C ILE A 12 -2.30 -0.54 -7.63
N GLU A 13 -3.29 -0.56 -8.53
CA GLU A 13 -3.06 -0.33 -9.95
C GLU A 13 -3.15 1.16 -10.25
N VAL A 14 -2.09 1.70 -10.83
CA VAL A 14 -2.04 3.09 -11.30
C VAL A 14 -2.36 3.09 -12.77
N HIS A 15 -3.38 3.86 -13.16
CA HIS A 15 -3.79 4.05 -14.54
C HIS A 15 -3.53 5.50 -14.95
N LYS A 16 -2.83 5.72 -16.08
CA LYS A 16 -2.60 7.04 -16.68
C LYS A 16 -3.30 7.09 -18.03
N ASN A 17 -4.14 8.10 -18.24
CA ASN A 17 -4.93 8.26 -19.47
C ASN A 17 -5.78 7.01 -19.81
N GLY A 18 -6.28 6.31 -18.78
CA GLY A 18 -7.06 5.09 -18.95
C GLY A 18 -6.25 3.84 -19.31
N GLN A 19 -4.91 3.95 -19.38
CA GLN A 19 -4.02 2.81 -19.60
C GLN A 19 -3.28 2.45 -18.31
N TYR A 20 -3.12 1.14 -18.08
CA TYR A 20 -2.29 0.63 -16.99
C TYR A 20 -0.86 1.20 -17.09
N PHE A 21 -0.38 1.75 -15.97
CA PHE A 21 0.95 2.35 -15.87
C PHE A 21 1.86 1.54 -14.95
N SER A 22 1.42 1.23 -13.73
CA SER A 22 2.19 0.44 -12.76
C SER A 22 1.29 -0.26 -11.76
N THR A 23 1.87 -1.24 -11.06
CA THR A 23 1.29 -1.82 -9.86
C THR A 23 2.19 -1.44 -8.70
N ASP A 24 1.69 -0.55 -7.86
CA ASP A 24 2.45 -0.08 -6.70
C ASP A 24 2.09 -0.93 -5.48
N TYR A 25 3.12 -1.26 -4.70
CA TYR A 25 2.98 -1.94 -3.41
C TYR A 25 3.33 -0.96 -2.30
N MET A 26 2.42 -0.80 -1.34
CA MET A 26 2.62 0.07 -0.18
C MET A 26 2.63 -0.74 1.10
N LEU A 27 3.64 -0.49 1.94
CA LEU A 27 3.73 -1.05 3.28
C LEU A 27 3.13 -0.04 4.28
N LEU A 28 2.25 -0.53 5.13
CA LEU A 28 1.60 0.27 6.16
C LEU A 28 1.84 -0.32 7.54
N TYR A 29 2.07 0.56 8.51
CA TYR A 29 2.05 0.22 9.93
C TYR A 29 0.93 0.96 10.65
N ARG A 30 0.38 0.31 11.68
CA ARG A 30 -0.63 0.89 12.57
C ARG A 30 0.06 1.49 13.79
N PHE A 31 -0.04 2.81 13.90
CA PHE A 31 0.37 3.58 15.08
C PHE A 31 -0.86 3.91 15.93
N SER A 32 -0.66 4.47 17.12
CA SER A 32 -1.74 4.91 18.02
C SER A 32 -2.69 5.91 17.35
N GLU A 33 -2.15 6.74 16.46
CA GLU A 33 -2.89 7.75 15.68
C GLU A 33 -3.54 7.20 14.39
N GLY A 34 -3.28 5.94 14.03
CA GLY A 34 -3.83 5.28 12.83
C GLY A 34 -2.79 4.66 11.91
N TRP A 35 -3.22 4.28 10.71
CA TRP A 35 -2.37 3.68 9.69
C TRP A 35 -1.52 4.73 8.98
N LYS A 36 -0.23 4.45 8.82
CA LYS A 36 0.70 5.29 8.05
C LYS A 36 1.40 4.46 6.99
N ILE A 37 1.63 5.05 5.82
CA ILE A 37 2.46 4.48 4.77
C ILE A 37 3.92 4.67 5.18
N VAL A 38 4.64 3.57 5.32
CA VAL A 38 6.05 3.58 5.72
C VAL A 38 7.00 3.29 4.57
N SER A 39 6.50 2.68 3.50
CA SER A 39 7.26 2.44 2.27
C SER A 39 6.34 2.29 1.07
N LYS A 40 6.90 2.58 -0.11
CA LYS A 40 6.26 2.39 -1.40
C LYS A 40 7.28 1.82 -2.39
N VAL A 41 6.88 0.78 -3.12
CA VAL A 41 7.63 0.15 -4.20
C VAL A 41 6.80 0.27 -5.48
N TYR A 42 7.46 0.56 -6.60
CA TYR A 42 6.88 0.75 -7.94
C TYR A 42 7.26 -0.40 -8.86
#